data_AF-A0A7R9Y9J7-F1
#
_entry.id   AF-A0A7R9Y9J7-F1
#
_cell.length_a   1.000
_cell.length_b   1.000
_cell.length_c   1.000
_cell.angle_alpha   90.00
_cell.angle_beta   90.00
_cell.angle_gamma   90.00
#
_symmetry.space_group_name_H-M   'P 1'
#
loop_
_entity.id
_entity.type
_entity.pdbx_description
1 polymer ?
#
loop_
_entity_poly.entity_id
_entity_poly.type
_entity_poly.pdbx_seq_one_letter_code
_entity_poly.pdbx_strand_id
1 'polypeptide(L)'
;EGLENPMSCAFGAEVVGTDAKTLFVNTSATAGCDVSFSLLFRTDTGLTAAQQCDVRVLPRLAPEVSIATVLGTAATKVNAGAPFALDAFVQSSAGFGVLANWTVDGALVGGLPLDEATSTSPDFVYLSEYFASGSFVPGPTNLVFRPSTLVEGATYTVSLSASYFGVPDGIETDTSVASVSFTVNRPPRPGLLTVSPESGDASTERLLRAAAFEDEDLPLEYRFFVRTAPNGPFQLLSATVQTTNAISLLLPPAAGVITVKVVVSDRFGAETEAFASAEVLAGTGEAASEEAEEILGDLTDGVGDLSTDQVYQALQRFTGFLEVALDDDEVDPEAVQDLQLEALEFLNAFIDDSNVELLQADLLETQSGLLSFLSGLDTASDADGGAANELFEEVLAIVEFLLADAVDGTQEATDDSSFVTVL
;
A
#
# COMPACT_ATOMS: atom_id res chain seq x y z
N GLU A 1 -21.56 -22.63 27.10
CA GLU A 1 -21.09 -23.93 27.63
C GLU A 1 -19.60 -24.02 27.38
N GLY A 2 -18.82 -24.36 28.40
CA GLY A 2 -17.35 -24.27 28.38
C GLY A 2 -16.82 -23.45 29.56
N LEU A 3 -17.34 -23.69 30.76
CA LEU A 3 -16.72 -23.23 31.99
C LEU A 3 -15.38 -23.96 32.13
N GLU A 4 -14.32 -23.17 32.23
CA GLU A 4 -12.98 -23.59 32.62
C GLU A 4 -13.09 -24.45 33.89
N ASN A 5 -12.63 -25.70 33.80
CA ASN A 5 -12.50 -26.56 34.95
C ASN A 5 -11.46 -25.93 35.90
N PRO A 6 -11.79 -25.59 37.15
CA PRO A 6 -10.75 -25.25 38.13
C PRO A 6 -9.85 -26.48 38.29
N MET A 7 -8.54 -26.30 38.08
CA MET A 7 -7.57 -27.38 38.21
C MET A 7 -7.69 -28.04 39.59
N SER A 8 -8.04 -29.33 39.57
CA SER A 8 -8.16 -30.18 40.74
C SER A 8 -6.78 -30.78 41.07
N CYS A 9 -6.04 -30.19 42.00
CA CYS A 9 -4.80 -30.78 42.50
C CYS A 9 -5.12 -31.76 43.65
N ALA A 10 -4.87 -33.06 43.43
CA ALA A 10 -5.02 -34.07 44.48
C ALA A 10 -3.70 -34.24 45.23
N PHE A 11 -3.67 -33.94 46.53
CA PHE A 11 -2.52 -34.18 47.39
C PHE A 11 -2.74 -35.45 48.22
N GLY A 12 -1.77 -36.36 48.19
CA GLY A 12 -1.76 -37.57 49.02
C GLY A 12 -0.82 -37.40 50.20
N ALA A 13 -1.33 -37.57 51.42
CA ALA A 13 -0.50 -37.73 52.62
C ALA A 13 -0.46 -39.20 53.01
N GLU A 14 0.74 -39.79 53.07
CA GLU A 14 0.94 -41.17 53.53
C GLU A 14 1.33 -41.14 55.02
N VAL A 15 0.48 -41.72 55.87
CA VAL A 15 0.77 -41.89 57.30
C VAL A 15 1.42 -43.26 57.49
N VAL A 16 2.71 -43.31 57.81
CA VAL A 16 3.42 -44.59 58.01
C VAL A 16 3.13 -45.11 59.43
N GLY A 17 2.25 -46.12 59.54
CA GLY A 17 1.89 -46.79 60.80
C GLY A 17 0.97 -48.00 60.56
N THR A 18 0.86 -48.90 61.54
CA THR A 18 0.24 -50.24 61.39
C THR A 18 -1.26 -50.28 61.06
N ASP A 19 -1.94 -49.13 61.01
CA ASP A 19 -3.32 -48.96 60.51
C ASP A 19 -3.46 -47.69 59.64
N ALA A 20 -2.57 -47.54 58.65
CA ALA A 20 -2.56 -46.40 57.74
C ALA A 20 -3.81 -46.40 56.83
N LYS A 21 -4.73 -45.45 57.05
CA LYS A 21 -5.71 -45.04 56.02
C LYS A 21 -5.15 -43.83 55.28
N THR A 22 -4.93 -43.97 53.98
CA THR A 22 -4.60 -42.83 53.10
C THR A 22 -5.77 -41.85 53.11
N LEU A 23 -5.55 -40.65 53.63
CA LEU A 23 -6.53 -39.57 53.58
C LEU A 23 -6.31 -38.78 52.30
N PHE A 24 -7.20 -38.94 51.32
CA PHE A 24 -7.25 -38.07 50.15
C PHE A 24 -8.05 -36.83 50.51
N VAL A 25 -7.37 -35.70 50.68
CA VAL A 25 -8.04 -34.40 50.84
C VAL A 25 -8.18 -33.79 49.45
N ASN A 26 -9.41 -33.78 48.93
CA ASN A 26 -9.72 -33.19 47.64
C ASN A 26 -10.15 -31.73 47.87
N THR A 27 -9.20 -30.80 47.81
CA THR A 27 -9.47 -29.37 47.96
C THR A 27 -9.10 -28.65 46.67
N SER A 28 -10.08 -27.98 46.05
CA SER A 28 -9.81 -26.97 45.02
C SER A 28 -9.22 -25.74 45.70
N ALA A 29 -7.97 -25.40 45.41
CA ALA A 29 -7.32 -24.19 45.89
C ALA A 29 -7.11 -23.23 44.71
N THR A 30 -7.42 -21.96 44.90
CA THR A 30 -7.15 -20.91 43.91
C THR A 30 -5.64 -20.63 43.89
N ALA A 31 -5.11 -20.41 42.69
CA ALA A 31 -3.72 -19.98 42.47
C ALA A 31 -3.35 -18.79 43.39
N GLY A 32 -2.18 -18.84 44.04
CA GLY A 32 -1.66 -17.78 44.92
C GLY A 32 -2.03 -17.89 46.40
N CYS A 33 -2.77 -18.92 46.82
CA CYS A 33 -3.14 -19.12 48.23
C CYS A 33 -2.17 -20.05 48.97
N ASP A 34 -1.90 -19.73 50.24
CA ASP A 34 -1.29 -20.67 51.19
C ASP A 34 -2.38 -21.62 51.72
N VAL A 35 -2.18 -22.92 51.53
CA VAL A 35 -3.07 -23.96 52.03
C VAL A 35 -2.38 -24.65 53.20
N SER A 36 -2.90 -24.40 54.40
CA SER A 36 -2.43 -25.05 55.62
C SER A 36 -3.18 -26.36 55.87
N PHE A 37 -2.47 -27.47 55.86
CA PHE A 37 -2.99 -28.77 56.27
C PHE A 37 -2.62 -29.03 57.73
N SER A 38 -3.60 -29.34 58.55
CA SER A 38 -3.37 -29.77 59.94
C SER A 38 -3.80 -31.22 60.12
N LEU A 39 -2.85 -32.09 60.44
CA LEU A 39 -3.10 -33.48 60.82
C LEU A 39 -3.24 -33.55 62.34
N LEU A 40 -4.42 -33.91 62.83
CA LEU A 40 -4.69 -34.12 64.24
C LEU A 40 -4.69 -35.61 64.56
N PHE A 41 -3.68 -36.06 65.30
CA PHE A 41 -3.59 -37.41 65.85
C PHE A 41 -4.29 -37.43 67.21
N ARG A 42 -5.32 -38.27 67.37
CA ARG A 42 -5.96 -38.50 68.66
C ARG A 42 -5.70 -39.93 69.10
N THR A 43 -5.13 -40.08 70.28
CA THR A 43 -4.92 -41.40 70.91
C THR A 43 -6.15 -41.80 71.71
N ASP A 44 -6.32 -43.10 71.96
CA ASP A 44 -7.44 -43.66 72.75
C ASP A 44 -7.48 -43.13 74.20
N THR A 45 -6.36 -42.59 74.69
CA THR A 45 -6.24 -41.96 76.02
C THR A 45 -6.58 -40.46 76.02
N GLY A 46 -6.97 -39.90 74.88
CA GLY A 46 -7.41 -38.52 74.73
C GLY A 46 -6.30 -37.50 74.47
N LEU A 47 -5.04 -37.91 74.38
CA LEU A 47 -3.94 -37.02 73.98
C LEU A 47 -4.03 -36.73 72.49
N THR A 48 -3.96 -35.44 72.14
CA THR A 48 -3.95 -34.95 70.76
C THR A 48 -2.60 -34.36 70.40
N ALA A 49 -1.99 -34.80 69.31
CA ALA A 49 -0.85 -34.13 68.68
C ALA A 49 -1.31 -33.57 67.33
N ALA A 50 -0.94 -32.32 67.03
CA ALA A 50 -1.21 -31.72 65.74
C ALA A 50 0.11 -31.48 65.01
N GLN A 51 0.17 -31.82 63.72
CA GLN A 51 1.24 -31.40 62.84
C GLN A 51 0.65 -30.60 61.68
N GLN A 52 1.18 -29.40 61.47
CA GLN A 52 0.77 -28.52 60.39
C GLN A 52 1.82 -28.55 59.28
N CYS A 53 1.35 -28.59 58.03
CA CYS A 53 2.14 -28.43 56.83
C CYS A 53 1.49 -27.35 55.98
N ASP A 54 2.24 -26.33 55.61
CA ASP A 54 1.77 -25.27 54.73
C ASP A 54 2.25 -25.56 53.31
N VAL A 55 1.31 -25.61 52.36
CA VAL A 55 1.57 -25.78 50.93
C VAL A 55 1.13 -24.51 50.22
N ARG A 56 2.07 -23.84 49.56
CA ARG A 56 1.77 -22.65 48.76
C ARG A 56 1.43 -23.06 47.33
N VAL A 57 0.22 -22.74 46.88
CA VAL A 57 -0.17 -22.93 45.47
C VAL A 57 0.28 -21.71 44.69
N LEU A 58 1.19 -21.91 43.74
CA LEU A 58 1.79 -20.84 42.96
C LEU A 58 0.87 -20.48 41.79
N PRO A 59 0.67 -19.19 41.46
CA PRO A 59 -0.15 -18.81 40.32
C PRO A 59 0.57 -19.14 39.02
N ARG A 60 -0.16 -19.73 38.07
CA ARG A 60 0.27 -19.90 36.68
C ARG A 60 -0.01 -18.57 35.97
N LEU A 61 1.04 -17.90 35.49
CA LEU A 61 0.94 -16.57 34.89
C LEU A 61 1.27 -16.62 33.39
N ALA A 62 0.45 -15.97 32.56
CA ALA A 62 0.73 -15.76 31.14
C ALA A 62 0.55 -14.26 30.79
N PRO A 63 1.37 -13.68 29.89
CA PRO A 63 1.12 -12.34 29.36
C PRO A 63 -0.20 -12.29 28.57
N GLU A 64 -0.86 -11.14 28.47
CA GLU A 64 -1.98 -10.97 27.54
C GLU A 64 -1.45 -10.51 26.19
N VAL A 65 -1.89 -11.12 25.09
CA VAL A 65 -1.42 -10.80 23.74
C VAL A 65 -2.60 -10.64 22.79
N SER A 66 -2.57 -9.60 21.95
CA SER A 66 -3.49 -9.43 20.83
C SER A 66 -2.79 -8.82 19.61
N ILE A 67 -3.32 -9.11 18.41
CA ILE A 67 -2.82 -8.59 17.14
C ILE A 67 -3.96 -7.86 16.44
N ALA A 68 -3.67 -6.72 15.84
CA ALA A 68 -4.54 -5.95 14.98
C ALA A 68 -3.83 -5.64 13.65
N THR A 69 -4.58 -5.60 12.55
CA THR A 69 -4.07 -5.10 11.27
C THR A 69 -4.10 -3.57 11.28
N VAL A 70 -3.00 -2.92 10.86
CA VAL A 70 -2.89 -1.45 10.88
C VAL A 70 -3.74 -0.81 9.77
N LEU A 71 -3.99 -1.54 8.69
CA LEU A 71 -4.92 -1.11 7.65
C LEU A 71 -6.35 -1.32 8.16
N GLY A 72 -7.09 -0.23 8.38
CA GLY A 72 -8.38 -0.10 9.08
C GLY A 72 -9.58 -0.85 8.50
N THR A 73 -9.39 -2.00 7.88
CA THR A 73 -10.45 -2.94 7.54
C THR A 73 -10.01 -4.34 7.98
N ALA A 74 -10.98 -5.22 8.22
CA ALA A 74 -10.73 -6.66 8.35
C ALA A 74 -10.28 -7.24 6.99
N ALA A 75 -9.19 -6.69 6.43
CA ALA A 75 -8.67 -6.99 5.12
C ALA A 75 -8.07 -8.39 5.17
N THR A 76 -8.90 -9.35 4.76
CA THR A 76 -8.50 -10.73 4.53
C THR A 76 -7.52 -10.86 3.37
N LYS A 77 -7.31 -9.78 2.59
CA LYS A 77 -6.39 -9.71 1.46
C LYS A 77 -5.44 -8.52 1.49
N VAL A 78 -4.19 -8.73 1.06
CA VAL A 78 -3.11 -7.72 1.00
C VAL A 78 -2.37 -7.83 -0.33
N ASN A 79 -1.98 -6.73 -0.97
CA ASN A 79 -1.24 -6.81 -2.24
C ASN A 79 0.24 -7.15 -2.01
N ALA A 80 0.80 -8.03 -2.84
CA ALA A 80 2.21 -8.44 -2.72
C ALA A 80 3.19 -7.27 -2.87
N GLY A 81 2.88 -6.30 -3.73
CA GLY A 81 3.72 -5.14 -4.00
C GLY A 81 3.60 -3.99 -2.99
N ALA A 82 2.69 -4.09 -2.01
CA ALA A 82 2.46 -3.04 -1.03
C ALA A 82 3.12 -3.38 0.33
N PRO A 83 3.57 -2.37 1.09
CA PRO A 83 3.98 -2.60 2.47
C PRO A 83 2.76 -3.04 3.31
N PHE A 84 2.97 -4.01 4.19
CA PHE A 84 1.92 -4.52 5.06
C PHE A 84 2.41 -4.55 6.52
N ALA A 85 1.62 -3.96 7.42
CA ALA A 85 1.96 -3.83 8.82
C ALA A 85 0.91 -4.50 9.73
N LEU A 86 1.40 -5.17 10.76
CA LEU A 86 0.62 -5.71 11.87
C LEU A 86 1.05 -5.01 13.15
N ASP A 87 0.08 -4.54 13.92
CA ASP A 87 0.31 -4.04 15.27
C ASP A 87 -0.08 -5.11 16.27
N ALA A 88 0.66 -5.19 17.36
CA ALA A 88 0.30 -6.06 18.47
C ALA A 88 0.48 -5.39 19.83
N PHE A 89 -0.25 -5.95 20.78
CA PHE A 89 -0.36 -5.48 22.15
C PHE A 89 -0.01 -6.63 23.09
N VAL A 90 0.89 -6.40 24.06
CA VAL A 90 1.48 -7.46 24.91
C VAL A 90 1.46 -7.10 26.40
N GLN A 91 0.34 -7.17 27.10
CA GLN A 91 0.30 -6.70 28.50
C GLN A 91 0.91 -7.69 29.51
N SER A 92 1.73 -7.15 30.42
CA SER A 92 2.28 -7.88 31.58
C SER A 92 1.45 -7.60 32.84
N SER A 93 0.82 -8.62 33.40
CA SER A 93 0.02 -8.54 34.63
C SER A 93 0.83 -8.62 35.94
N ALA A 94 2.13 -8.94 35.87
CA ALA A 94 2.92 -9.35 37.03
C ALA A 94 4.21 -8.55 37.26
N GLY A 95 4.43 -7.45 36.50
CA GLY A 95 5.62 -6.61 36.63
C GLY A 95 6.93 -7.27 36.17
N PHE A 96 6.85 -8.49 35.59
CA PHE A 96 7.97 -9.16 34.95
C PHE A 96 8.16 -8.66 33.51
N GLY A 97 9.40 -8.81 33.02
CA GLY A 97 9.71 -8.60 31.62
C GLY A 97 9.02 -9.66 30.74
N VAL A 98 8.82 -9.33 29.47
CA VAL A 98 8.17 -10.22 28.50
C VAL A 98 9.09 -10.37 27.29
N LEU A 99 9.37 -11.61 26.93
CA LEU A 99 9.98 -11.98 25.66
C LEU A 99 8.85 -12.26 24.68
N ALA A 100 8.84 -11.57 23.55
CA ALA A 100 7.87 -11.81 22.50
C ALA A 100 8.56 -12.03 21.15
N ASN A 101 8.00 -12.95 20.36
CA ASN A 101 8.56 -13.40 19.10
C ASN A 101 7.46 -13.61 18.06
N TRP A 102 7.62 -12.95 16.91
CA TRP A 102 6.81 -13.15 15.72
C TRP A 102 7.24 -14.38 14.94
N THR A 103 6.24 -15.12 14.49
CA THR A 103 6.42 -16.25 13.56
C THR A 103 5.42 -16.12 12.44
N VAL A 104 5.79 -16.62 11.26
CA VAL A 104 4.91 -16.69 10.11
C VAL A 104 4.90 -18.12 9.59
N ASP A 105 3.73 -18.64 9.27
CA ASP A 105 3.62 -19.91 8.56
C ASP A 105 3.87 -19.72 7.05
N GLY A 106 4.13 -20.80 6.33
CA GLY A 106 4.32 -20.73 4.88
C GLY A 106 5.71 -20.28 4.42
N ALA A 107 5.94 -20.42 3.11
CA ALA A 107 7.20 -20.04 2.49
C ALA A 107 7.12 -18.58 2.03
N LEU A 108 8.07 -17.76 2.48
CA LEU A 108 8.29 -16.42 1.92
C LEU A 108 8.96 -16.54 0.54
N VAL A 109 8.91 -15.47 -0.25
CA VAL A 109 9.51 -15.45 -1.60
C VAL A 109 10.97 -15.88 -1.52
N GLY A 110 11.38 -16.82 -2.37
CA GLY A 110 12.75 -17.33 -2.38
C GLY A 110 13.19 -18.13 -1.14
N GLY A 111 12.28 -18.44 -0.21
CA GLY A 111 12.63 -19.09 1.06
C GLY A 111 13.34 -18.17 2.04
N LEU A 112 13.13 -16.85 1.92
CA LEU A 112 13.70 -15.85 2.84
C LEU A 112 13.29 -16.13 4.29
N PRO A 113 14.18 -15.91 5.26
CA PRO A 113 13.82 -15.90 6.67
C PRO A 113 13.01 -14.62 7.01
N LEU A 114 12.25 -14.66 8.10
CA LEU A 114 11.31 -13.59 8.46
C LEU A 114 12.01 -12.24 8.71
N ASP A 115 13.19 -12.25 9.33
CA ASP A 115 14.01 -11.08 9.62
C ASP A 115 14.53 -10.35 8.37
N GLU A 116 14.75 -11.08 7.27
CA GLU A 116 15.09 -10.48 5.98
C GLU A 116 13.85 -9.95 5.23
N ALA A 117 12.70 -10.58 5.46
CA ALA A 117 11.43 -10.21 4.83
C ALA A 117 10.75 -8.99 5.50
N THR A 118 11.13 -8.67 6.73
CA THR A 118 10.54 -7.55 7.48
C THR A 118 11.49 -6.36 7.58
N SER A 119 10.95 -5.16 7.75
CA SER A 119 11.72 -3.96 8.09
C SER A 119 11.86 -3.75 9.60
N THR A 120 11.04 -4.44 10.39
CA THR A 120 11.14 -4.48 11.86
C THR A 120 11.67 -5.82 12.34
N SER A 121 12.32 -5.83 13.51
CA SER A 121 12.83 -7.06 14.12
C SER A 121 11.67 -7.98 14.52
N PRO A 122 11.66 -9.27 14.12
CA PRO A 122 10.61 -10.22 14.54
C PRO A 122 10.74 -10.64 16.01
N ASP A 123 11.94 -10.50 16.59
CA ASP A 123 12.23 -10.78 17.99
C ASP A 123 12.35 -9.49 18.80
N PHE A 124 11.76 -9.45 20.01
CA PHE A 124 11.94 -8.34 20.94
C PHE A 124 11.78 -8.74 22.42
N VAL A 125 12.54 -8.04 23.26
CA VAL A 125 12.55 -8.20 24.71
C VAL A 125 12.05 -6.92 25.35
N TYR A 126 10.92 -6.98 26.05
CA TYR A 126 10.49 -5.93 26.95
C TYR A 126 11.12 -6.15 28.32
N LEU A 127 12.04 -5.27 28.68
CA LEU A 127 12.50 -5.14 30.05
C LEU A 127 11.47 -4.26 30.78
N SER A 128 10.75 -4.82 31.75
CA SER A 128 10.07 -3.98 32.72
C SER A 128 11.16 -3.26 33.52
N GLU A 129 11.33 -1.96 33.30
CA GLU A 129 11.92 -1.15 34.36
C GLU A 129 11.04 -1.36 35.58
N TYR A 130 11.66 -1.79 36.67
CA TYR A 130 11.05 -2.36 37.87
C TYR A 130 10.16 -1.34 38.61
N PHE A 131 9.01 -0.98 38.05
CA PHE A 131 8.06 -0.06 38.69
C PHE A 131 7.10 -0.88 39.55
N ALA A 132 7.32 -0.80 40.86
CA ALA A 132 6.70 -1.57 41.93
C ALA A 132 5.17 -1.39 42.12
N SER A 133 4.41 -0.99 41.10
CA SER A 133 2.96 -0.76 41.25
C SER A 133 2.12 -0.70 39.96
N GLY A 134 2.68 -0.90 38.77
CA GLY A 134 2.01 -0.49 37.53
C GLY A 134 1.70 -1.63 36.56
N SER A 135 0.47 -1.65 36.05
CA SER A 135 0.16 -2.20 34.73
C SER A 135 1.09 -1.54 33.72
N PHE A 136 2.03 -2.30 33.15
CA PHE A 136 2.85 -1.86 32.04
C PHE A 136 2.04 -2.01 30.75
N VAL A 137 1.89 -0.91 30.01
CA VAL A 137 1.37 -0.91 28.65
C VAL A 137 2.61 -0.93 27.76
N PRO A 138 3.02 -2.07 27.18
CA PRO A 138 4.04 -2.02 26.14
C PRO A 138 3.49 -1.20 24.99
N GLY A 139 4.36 -0.36 24.44
CA GLY A 139 4.07 0.29 23.17
C GLY A 139 3.82 -0.75 22.06
N PRO A 140 3.11 -0.36 20.99
CA PRO A 140 2.76 -1.25 19.89
C PRO A 140 4.01 -1.95 19.34
N THR A 141 4.00 -3.28 19.29
CA THR A 141 4.98 -4.06 18.53
C THR A 141 4.49 -4.15 17.10
N ASN A 142 5.22 -3.57 16.14
CA ASN A 142 4.86 -3.64 14.74
C ASN A 142 5.69 -4.67 13.98
N LEU A 143 5.03 -5.51 13.19
CA LEU A 143 5.66 -6.36 12.18
C LEU A 143 5.36 -5.78 10.81
N VAL A 144 6.38 -5.28 10.11
CA VAL A 144 6.20 -4.65 8.80
C VAL A 144 6.90 -5.49 7.74
N PHE A 145 6.12 -6.09 6.85
CA PHE A 145 6.62 -6.82 5.69
C PHE A 145 7.08 -5.85 4.61
N ARG A 146 8.26 -6.12 4.03
CA ARG A 146 8.74 -5.36 2.88
C ARG A 146 7.94 -5.74 1.63
N PRO A 147 7.76 -4.81 0.68
CA PRO A 147 7.16 -5.11 -0.61
C PRO A 147 7.81 -6.33 -1.28
N SER A 148 6.99 -7.14 -1.95
CA SER A 148 7.38 -8.30 -2.76
C SER A 148 8.10 -9.44 -2.01
N THR A 149 7.96 -9.50 -0.68
CA THR A 149 8.48 -10.62 0.14
C THR A 149 7.46 -11.74 0.36
N LEU A 150 6.18 -11.43 0.15
CA LEU A 150 5.05 -12.35 0.29
C LEU A 150 4.66 -12.94 -1.07
N VAL A 151 4.32 -14.23 -1.11
CA VAL A 151 3.99 -14.94 -2.35
C VAL A 151 2.52 -14.70 -2.72
N GLU A 152 2.27 -14.28 -3.96
CA GLU A 152 0.93 -14.00 -4.49
C GLU A 152 -0.05 -15.19 -4.39
N GLY A 153 -1.22 -14.94 -3.80
CA GLY A 153 -2.26 -15.95 -3.54
C GLY A 153 -1.93 -16.97 -2.47
N ALA A 154 -0.81 -16.81 -1.74
CA ALA A 154 -0.57 -17.60 -0.54
C ALA A 154 -1.36 -17.02 0.64
N THR A 155 -1.82 -17.90 1.51
CA THR A 155 -2.40 -17.52 2.80
C THR A 155 -1.33 -17.68 3.87
N TYR A 156 -1.14 -16.63 4.65
CA TYR A 156 -0.22 -16.56 5.77
C TYR A 156 -1.00 -16.44 7.07
N THR A 157 -0.49 -17.08 8.12
CA THR A 157 -0.86 -16.95 9.52
C THR A 157 0.36 -16.46 10.26
N VAL A 158 0.30 -15.20 10.67
CA VAL A 158 1.32 -14.60 11.51
C VAL A 158 0.90 -14.78 12.96
N SER A 159 1.81 -15.30 13.78
CA SER A 159 1.58 -15.55 15.20
C SER A 159 2.60 -14.82 16.07
N LEU A 160 2.13 -14.14 17.10
CA LEU A 160 2.96 -13.54 18.14
C LEU A 160 2.89 -14.42 19.38
N SER A 161 4.03 -14.96 19.79
CA SER A 161 4.17 -15.68 21.05
C SER A 161 4.81 -14.77 22.09
N ALA A 162 4.31 -14.79 23.33
CA ALA A 162 4.86 -14.00 24.42
C ALA A 162 4.98 -14.84 25.70
N SER A 163 6.12 -14.74 26.37
CA SER A 163 6.41 -15.46 27.61
C SER A 163 7.13 -14.54 28.61
N TYR A 164 6.94 -14.79 29.90
CA TYR A 164 7.63 -14.01 30.92
C TYR A 164 9.12 -14.35 30.98
N PHE A 165 9.95 -13.31 31.20
CA PHE A 165 11.39 -13.41 31.42
C PHE A 165 11.79 -12.81 32.77
N GLY A 166 12.85 -13.34 33.38
CA GLY A 166 13.36 -12.84 34.67
C GLY A 166 12.48 -13.19 35.87
N VAL A 167 11.72 -14.28 35.76
CA VAL A 167 10.78 -14.72 36.80
C VAL A 167 11.55 -15.43 37.92
N PRO A 168 11.28 -15.12 39.21
CA PRO A 168 11.89 -15.82 40.34
C PRO A 168 11.60 -17.32 40.37
N ASP A 169 12.53 -18.08 40.95
CA ASP A 169 12.38 -19.52 41.15
C ASP A 169 11.08 -19.87 41.90
N GLY A 170 10.35 -20.85 41.38
CA GLY A 170 9.09 -21.31 41.95
C GLY A 170 7.85 -20.58 41.45
N ILE A 171 7.92 -19.72 40.43
CA ILE A 171 6.71 -19.27 39.73
C ILE A 171 6.65 -19.99 38.38
N GLU A 172 5.56 -20.70 38.13
CA GLU A 172 5.31 -21.32 36.82
C GLU A 172 4.73 -20.28 35.86
N THR A 173 5.30 -20.20 34.67
CA THR A 173 4.85 -19.29 33.62
C THR A 173 4.42 -20.05 32.38
N ASP A 174 3.45 -19.46 31.69
CA ASP A 174 2.94 -19.92 30.42
C ASP A 174 3.33 -18.97 29.29
N THR A 175 3.21 -19.48 28.07
CA THR A 175 3.32 -18.70 26.84
C THR A 175 1.92 -18.42 26.30
N SER A 176 1.63 -17.15 26.02
CA SER A 176 0.43 -16.74 25.31
C SER A 176 0.73 -16.58 23.83
N VAL A 177 -0.26 -16.89 22.99
CA VAL A 177 -0.14 -16.78 21.52
C VAL A 177 -1.37 -16.07 20.97
N ALA A 178 -1.14 -15.07 20.13
CA ALA A 178 -2.15 -14.48 19.26
C ALA A 178 -1.78 -14.74 17.80
N SER A 179 -2.77 -14.85 16.92
CA SER A 179 -2.53 -15.06 15.48
C SER A 179 -3.52 -14.28 14.61
N VAL A 180 -3.05 -13.86 13.45
CA VAL A 180 -3.86 -13.27 12.39
C VAL A 180 -3.55 -13.97 11.06
N SER A 181 -4.58 -14.22 10.26
CA SER A 181 -4.42 -14.80 8.93
C SER A 181 -4.88 -13.83 7.85
N PHE A 182 -4.12 -13.77 6.76
CA PHE A 182 -4.42 -12.97 5.58
C PHE A 182 -3.97 -13.71 4.32
N THR A 183 -4.55 -13.36 3.18
CA THR A 183 -4.19 -13.93 1.88
C THR A 183 -3.53 -12.85 1.03
N VAL A 184 -2.39 -13.15 0.44
CA VAL A 184 -1.80 -12.21 -0.51
C VAL A 184 -2.65 -12.22 -1.76
N ASN A 185 -3.07 -11.05 -2.20
CA ASN A 185 -3.87 -10.89 -3.38
C ASN A 185 -3.06 -11.29 -4.63
N ARG A 186 -3.74 -11.80 -5.66
CA ARG A 186 -3.12 -12.07 -6.96
C ARG A 186 -3.56 -10.98 -7.92
N PRO A 187 -2.66 -10.47 -8.78
CA PRO A 187 -3.10 -9.59 -9.83
C PRO A 187 -3.98 -10.36 -10.84
N PRO A 188 -4.83 -9.66 -11.60
CA PRO A 188 -5.65 -10.26 -12.65
C PRO A 188 -4.83 -11.10 -13.61
N ARG A 189 -5.39 -12.22 -14.07
CA ARG A 189 -4.70 -13.04 -15.07
C ARG A 189 -4.48 -12.20 -16.35
N PRO A 190 -3.24 -12.21 -16.91
CA PRO A 190 -2.96 -11.49 -18.14
C PRO A 190 -3.88 -11.89 -19.28
N GLY A 191 -4.57 -10.90 -19.83
CA GLY A 191 -5.39 -11.03 -21.03
C GLY A 191 -4.66 -10.53 -22.28
N LEU A 192 -5.44 -10.05 -23.23
CA LEU A 192 -4.97 -9.44 -24.47
C LEU A 192 -5.57 -8.05 -24.62
N LEU A 193 -4.78 -7.11 -25.13
CA LEU A 193 -5.24 -5.84 -25.65
C LEU A 193 -5.26 -5.88 -27.17
N THR A 194 -6.35 -5.41 -27.78
CA THR A 194 -6.46 -5.26 -29.24
C THR A 194 -6.88 -3.84 -29.59
N VAL A 195 -6.36 -3.32 -30.71
CA VAL A 195 -6.74 -2.04 -31.32
C VAL A 195 -7.37 -2.32 -32.67
N SER A 196 -8.51 -1.70 -32.97
CA SER A 196 -9.17 -1.86 -34.27
C SER A 196 -9.79 -0.54 -34.77
N PRO A 197 -9.47 -0.07 -35.99
CA PRO A 197 -8.47 -0.62 -36.90
C PRO A 197 -7.03 -0.43 -36.37
N GLU A 198 -6.14 -1.32 -36.78
CA GLU A 198 -4.71 -1.31 -36.36
C GLU A 198 -3.92 -0.18 -37.06
N SER A 199 -4.42 0.32 -38.19
CA SER A 199 -3.79 1.35 -39.01
C SER A 199 -4.85 2.32 -39.54
N GLY A 200 -4.50 3.59 -39.69
CA GLY A 200 -5.38 4.61 -40.26
C GLY A 200 -4.80 6.01 -40.05
N ASP A 201 -5.54 7.02 -40.49
CA ASP A 201 -5.21 8.42 -40.19
C ASP A 201 -5.59 8.80 -38.74
N ALA A 202 -5.23 10.01 -38.34
CA ALA A 202 -5.55 10.60 -37.03
C ALA A 202 -7.04 10.90 -36.83
N SER A 203 -7.84 10.89 -37.91
CA SER A 203 -9.30 11.10 -37.87
C SER A 203 -10.09 9.79 -37.71
N THR A 204 -9.41 8.65 -37.83
CA THR A 204 -10.02 7.32 -37.69
C THR A 204 -10.22 6.97 -36.22
N GLU A 205 -11.47 6.85 -35.79
CA GLU A 205 -11.81 6.33 -34.45
C GLU A 205 -11.33 4.88 -34.29
N ARG A 206 -10.69 4.60 -33.16
CA ARG A 206 -10.14 3.28 -32.85
C ARG A 206 -10.78 2.72 -31.59
N LEU A 207 -11.20 1.46 -31.69
CA LEU A 207 -11.69 0.67 -30.57
C LEU A 207 -10.52 -0.04 -29.91
N LEU A 208 -10.26 0.33 -28.66
CA LEU A 208 -9.37 -0.35 -27.74
C LEU A 208 -10.18 -1.37 -26.94
N ARG A 209 -9.75 -2.63 -26.95
CA ARG A 209 -10.46 -3.70 -26.25
C ARG A 209 -9.52 -4.60 -25.48
N ALA A 210 -9.71 -4.61 -24.16
CA ALA A 210 -9.13 -5.58 -23.24
C ALA A 210 -10.00 -6.83 -23.21
N ALA A 211 -9.42 -8.00 -23.45
CA ALA A 211 -10.16 -9.27 -23.50
C ALA A 211 -9.41 -10.36 -22.73
N ALA A 212 -10.16 -11.34 -22.23
CA ALA A 212 -9.62 -12.51 -21.53
C ALA A 212 -8.82 -12.22 -20.24
N PHE A 213 -9.01 -11.04 -19.64
CA PHE A 213 -8.60 -10.81 -18.26
C PHE A 213 -9.56 -11.53 -17.32
N GLU A 214 -9.02 -12.27 -16.35
CA GLU A 214 -9.79 -13.08 -15.41
C GLU A 214 -9.29 -12.86 -13.99
N ASP A 215 -10.21 -12.60 -13.07
CA ASP A 215 -9.93 -12.48 -11.64
C ASP A 215 -11.11 -13.00 -10.81
N GLU A 216 -10.84 -13.43 -9.59
CA GLU A 216 -11.84 -13.78 -8.57
C GLU A 216 -12.33 -12.52 -7.81
N ASP A 217 -11.52 -11.46 -7.78
CA ASP A 217 -11.74 -10.20 -7.04
C ASP A 217 -12.36 -9.11 -7.91
N LEU A 218 -13.58 -9.38 -8.36
CA LEU A 218 -14.39 -8.45 -9.16
C LEU A 218 -14.95 -7.27 -8.32
N PRO A 219 -15.26 -6.11 -8.93
CA PRO A 219 -15.12 -5.79 -10.36
C PRO A 219 -13.67 -5.49 -10.79
N LEU A 220 -13.41 -5.65 -12.08
CA LEU A 220 -12.17 -5.20 -12.71
C LEU A 220 -12.31 -3.76 -13.20
N GLU A 221 -11.23 -3.01 -13.06
CA GLU A 221 -11.08 -1.63 -13.50
C GLU A 221 -10.00 -1.55 -14.58
N TYR A 222 -10.21 -0.69 -15.58
CA TYR A 222 -9.35 -0.60 -16.76
C TYR A 222 -8.88 0.84 -16.95
N ARG A 223 -7.57 1.02 -17.12
CA ARG A 223 -6.93 2.29 -17.49
C ARG A 223 -6.13 2.09 -18.77
N PHE A 224 -6.41 2.90 -19.78
CA PHE A 224 -5.72 2.82 -21.07
C PHE A 224 -4.68 3.93 -21.16
N PHE A 225 -3.55 3.62 -21.77
CA PHE A 225 -2.41 4.51 -21.93
C PHE A 225 -1.87 4.42 -23.35
N VAL A 226 -1.22 5.48 -23.82
CA VAL A 226 -0.55 5.55 -25.11
C VAL A 226 0.88 6.03 -24.94
N ARG A 227 1.73 5.61 -25.86
CA ARG A 227 3.08 6.10 -26.02
C ARG A 227 3.34 6.31 -27.51
N THR A 228 3.56 7.56 -27.91
CA THR A 228 3.80 7.98 -29.30
C THR A 228 5.26 7.75 -29.72
N ALA A 229 6.21 8.04 -28.82
CA ALA A 229 7.64 7.82 -29.05
C ALA A 229 8.14 6.49 -28.44
N PRO A 230 9.03 5.71 -29.09
CA PRO A 230 9.45 4.38 -28.61
C PRO A 230 9.98 4.32 -27.15
N ASN A 231 10.61 5.40 -26.69
CA ASN A 231 11.17 5.52 -25.33
C ASN A 231 10.48 6.62 -24.50
N GLY A 232 9.37 7.18 -25.00
CA GLY A 232 8.60 8.18 -24.26
C GLY A 232 7.87 7.58 -23.04
N PRO A 233 7.37 8.43 -22.14
CA PRO A 233 6.47 8.00 -21.08
C PRO A 233 5.15 7.47 -21.65
N PHE A 234 4.46 6.63 -20.88
CA PHE A 234 3.07 6.28 -21.18
C PHE A 234 2.17 7.37 -20.62
N GLN A 235 1.40 8.01 -21.50
CA GLN A 235 0.39 8.98 -21.12
C GLN A 235 -0.96 8.26 -20.97
N LEU A 236 -1.79 8.64 -20.01
CA LEU A 236 -3.13 8.06 -19.82
C LEU A 236 -3.99 8.33 -21.09
N LEU A 237 -5.10 7.65 -21.38
CA LEU A 237 -5.95 7.99 -22.55
C LEU A 237 -7.35 8.49 -22.13
N SER A 238 -7.69 8.28 -20.86
CA SER A 238 -8.92 8.71 -20.24
C SER A 238 -8.65 8.85 -18.75
N ALA A 239 -8.96 10.02 -18.21
CA ALA A 239 -8.91 10.33 -16.79
C ALA A 239 -9.87 9.44 -15.98
N THR A 240 -10.97 9.01 -16.59
CA THR A 240 -11.93 8.13 -15.92
C THR A 240 -11.52 6.66 -16.00
N VAL A 241 -11.43 6.03 -14.83
CA VAL A 241 -11.29 4.57 -14.71
C VAL A 241 -12.50 3.89 -15.36
N GLN A 242 -12.23 3.03 -16.32
CA GLN A 242 -13.28 2.35 -17.08
C GLN A 242 -13.71 1.09 -16.35
N THR A 243 -15.02 0.90 -16.17
CA THR A 243 -15.61 -0.38 -15.71
C THR A 243 -15.94 -1.31 -16.89
N THR A 244 -15.86 -0.78 -18.11
CA THR A 244 -15.97 -1.54 -19.35
C THR A 244 -14.59 -1.91 -19.86
N ASN A 245 -14.49 -3.10 -20.44
CA ASN A 245 -13.25 -3.64 -20.99
C ASN A 245 -12.89 -3.06 -22.38
N ALA A 246 -13.52 -1.95 -22.78
CA ALA A 246 -13.30 -1.33 -24.08
C ALA A 246 -13.58 0.17 -24.03
N ILE A 247 -12.87 0.92 -24.87
CA ILE A 247 -13.04 2.35 -25.08
C ILE A 247 -12.84 2.67 -26.57
N SER A 248 -13.64 3.58 -27.13
CA SER A 248 -13.43 4.11 -28.47
C SER A 248 -12.94 5.55 -28.37
N LEU A 249 -11.86 5.89 -29.06
CA LEU A 249 -11.34 7.24 -29.13
C LEU A 249 -10.46 7.46 -30.37
N LEU A 250 -10.16 8.73 -30.63
CA LEU A 250 -9.15 9.15 -31.60
C LEU A 250 -7.78 9.10 -30.92
N LEU A 251 -6.90 8.21 -31.37
CA LEU A 251 -5.55 8.11 -30.84
C LEU A 251 -4.69 9.29 -31.33
N PRO A 252 -3.73 9.76 -30.52
CA PRO A 252 -2.79 10.78 -30.97
C PRO A 252 -1.96 10.25 -32.15
N PRO A 253 -1.67 11.10 -33.16
CA PRO A 253 -0.77 10.72 -34.23
C PRO A 253 0.67 10.64 -33.74
N ALA A 254 1.51 9.94 -34.52
CA ALA A 254 2.95 9.92 -34.31
C ALA A 254 3.65 9.68 -35.66
N ALA A 255 4.94 10.01 -35.75
CA ALA A 255 5.77 9.74 -36.92
C ALA A 255 6.00 8.22 -37.19
N GLY A 256 5.46 7.34 -36.33
CA GLY A 256 5.62 5.89 -36.45
C GLY A 256 4.55 5.08 -35.71
N VAL A 257 4.90 3.85 -35.36
CA VAL A 257 3.98 2.93 -34.65
C VAL A 257 3.89 3.32 -33.19
N ILE A 258 2.68 3.65 -32.74
CA ILE A 258 2.39 3.93 -31.34
C ILE A 258 2.22 2.63 -30.55
N THR A 259 2.56 2.67 -29.26
CA THR A 259 2.28 1.58 -28.32
C THR A 259 1.13 1.97 -27.42
N VAL A 260 0.12 1.12 -27.35
CA VAL A 260 -0.99 1.27 -26.41
C VAL A 260 -0.84 0.25 -25.29
N LYS A 261 -1.05 0.67 -24.06
CA LYS A 261 -1.04 -0.16 -22.86
C LYS A 261 -2.41 -0.11 -22.18
N VAL A 262 -2.85 -1.23 -21.63
CA VAL A 262 -3.97 -1.26 -20.67
C VAL A 262 -3.43 -1.78 -19.34
N VAL A 263 -3.75 -1.08 -18.26
CA VAL A 263 -3.55 -1.54 -16.88
C VAL A 263 -4.91 -1.97 -16.36
N VAL A 264 -5.00 -3.22 -15.92
CA VAL A 264 -6.22 -3.82 -15.37
C VAL A 264 -5.99 -4.07 -13.89
N SER A 265 -6.80 -3.45 -13.05
CA SER A 265 -6.74 -3.60 -11.60
C SER A 265 -7.97 -4.30 -11.05
N ASP A 266 -7.79 -5.06 -9.98
CA ASP A 266 -8.90 -5.59 -9.19
C ASP A 266 -9.37 -4.60 -8.11
N ARG A 267 -10.43 -4.96 -7.38
CA ARG A 267 -10.97 -4.13 -6.28
C ARG A 267 -10.03 -3.87 -5.11
N PHE A 268 -8.93 -4.63 -5.01
CA PHE A 268 -7.92 -4.48 -3.97
C PHE A 268 -6.69 -3.72 -4.49
N GLY A 269 -6.63 -3.39 -5.78
CA GLY A 269 -5.56 -2.63 -6.42
C GLY A 269 -4.38 -3.46 -6.89
N ALA A 270 -4.51 -4.79 -7.03
CA ALA A 270 -3.49 -5.58 -7.72
C ALA A 270 -3.66 -5.43 -9.24
N GLU A 271 -2.56 -5.27 -9.97
CA GLU A 271 -2.59 -4.82 -11.36
C GLU A 271 -1.87 -5.78 -12.31
N THR A 272 -2.40 -5.86 -13.53
CA THR A 272 -1.77 -6.55 -14.66
C THR A 272 -1.85 -5.68 -15.92
N GLU A 273 -0.83 -5.75 -16.75
CA GLU A 273 -0.73 -4.97 -17.98
C GLU A 273 -0.85 -5.82 -19.25
N ALA A 274 -1.36 -5.23 -20.33
CA ALA A 274 -1.21 -5.76 -21.68
C ALA A 274 -0.95 -4.63 -22.69
N PHE A 275 -0.33 -5.00 -23.81
CA PHE A 275 0.13 -4.05 -24.82
C PHE A 275 -0.41 -4.40 -26.20
N ALA A 276 -0.58 -3.37 -27.02
CA ALA A 276 -0.88 -3.46 -28.44
C ALA A 276 -0.16 -2.35 -29.20
N SER A 277 -0.11 -2.47 -30.52
CA SER A 277 0.50 -1.47 -31.39
C SER A 277 -0.51 -1.00 -32.43
N ALA A 278 -0.40 0.26 -32.83
CA ALA A 278 -1.20 0.83 -33.88
C ALA A 278 -0.38 1.83 -34.71
N GLU A 279 -0.76 2.03 -35.96
CA GLU A 279 -0.21 3.06 -36.83
C GLU A 279 -1.24 4.18 -36.98
N VAL A 280 -0.83 5.40 -36.63
CA VAL A 280 -1.68 6.60 -36.66
C VAL A 280 -0.97 7.68 -37.46
N LEU A 281 -1.39 7.85 -38.71
CA LEU A 281 -0.78 8.81 -39.63
C LEU A 281 -1.37 10.21 -39.41
N ALA A 282 -0.51 11.20 -39.17
CA ALA A 282 -0.91 12.61 -39.01
C ALA A 282 -1.11 13.35 -40.33
N GLY A 283 -0.57 12.83 -41.44
CA GLY A 283 -0.49 13.56 -42.71
C GLY A 283 0.89 14.20 -42.90
N THR A 284 0.97 15.30 -43.66
CA THR A 284 2.17 16.14 -43.76
C THR A 284 2.31 17.01 -42.52
N GLY A 285 3.51 17.56 -42.24
CA GLY A 285 3.71 18.45 -41.10
C GLY A 285 2.82 19.70 -41.15
N GLU A 286 2.59 20.26 -42.34
CA GLU A 286 1.64 21.38 -42.53
C GLU A 286 0.21 21.01 -42.11
N ALA A 287 -0.27 19.80 -42.49
CA ALA A 287 -1.59 19.33 -42.10
C ALA A 287 -1.67 19.03 -40.60
N ALA A 288 -0.56 18.57 -40.01
CA ALA A 288 -0.47 18.35 -38.57
C ALA A 288 -0.53 19.67 -37.78
N SER A 289 0.14 20.72 -38.26
CA SER A 289 0.08 22.06 -37.67
C SER A 289 -1.33 22.65 -37.75
N GLU A 290 -2.00 22.53 -38.90
CA GLU A 290 -3.37 23.02 -39.09
C GLU A 290 -4.37 22.32 -38.15
N GLU A 291 -4.24 21.01 -37.94
CA GLU A 291 -5.12 20.33 -36.99
C GLU A 291 -4.75 20.61 -35.52
N ALA A 292 -3.48 20.86 -35.19
CA ALA A 292 -3.11 21.33 -33.85
C ALA A 292 -3.75 22.68 -33.53
N GLU A 293 -3.75 23.61 -34.49
CA GLU A 293 -4.46 24.89 -34.40
C GLU A 293 -5.97 24.70 -34.19
N GLU A 294 -6.60 23.81 -34.97
CA GLU A 294 -8.03 23.52 -34.84
C GLU A 294 -8.38 22.96 -33.44
N ILE A 295 -7.60 22.00 -32.95
CA ILE A 295 -7.82 21.42 -31.61
C ILE A 295 -7.67 22.47 -30.51
N LEU A 296 -6.67 23.35 -30.62
CA LEU A 296 -6.46 24.42 -29.64
C LEU A 296 -7.58 25.47 -29.68
N GLY A 297 -8.08 25.80 -30.88
CA GLY A 297 -9.27 26.64 -31.07
C GLY A 297 -10.50 26.02 -30.42
N ASP A 298 -10.76 24.73 -30.64
CA ASP A 298 -11.88 24.01 -30.04
C ASP A 298 -11.77 23.96 -28.50
N LEU A 299 -10.55 23.79 -27.97
CA LEU A 299 -10.31 23.82 -26.53
C LEU A 299 -10.63 25.20 -25.96
N THR A 300 -10.08 26.26 -26.55
CA THR A 300 -10.24 27.66 -26.06
C THR A 300 -11.66 28.19 -26.20
N ASP A 301 -12.40 27.80 -27.24
CA ASP A 301 -13.80 28.18 -27.42
C ASP A 301 -14.76 27.33 -26.55
N GLY A 302 -14.36 26.10 -26.19
CA GLY A 302 -15.21 25.09 -25.55
C GLY A 302 -15.03 24.89 -24.04
N VAL A 303 -14.14 25.64 -23.37
CA VAL A 303 -13.65 25.42 -21.98
C VAL A 303 -14.75 25.14 -20.94
N GLY A 304 -15.96 25.70 -21.10
CA GLY A 304 -17.07 25.52 -20.15
C GLY A 304 -17.94 24.27 -20.36
N ASP A 305 -17.90 23.65 -21.54
CA ASP A 305 -18.82 22.56 -21.93
C ASP A 305 -18.10 21.21 -22.10
N LEU A 306 -16.76 21.21 -22.11
CA LEU A 306 -15.96 20.00 -22.25
C LEU A 306 -15.83 19.26 -20.92
N SER A 307 -16.05 17.95 -20.96
CA SER A 307 -15.69 17.07 -19.84
C SER A 307 -14.17 16.92 -19.73
N THR A 308 -13.68 16.60 -18.54
CA THR A 308 -12.24 16.42 -18.29
C THR A 308 -11.60 15.37 -19.20
N ASP A 309 -12.30 14.26 -19.50
CA ASP A 309 -11.83 13.25 -20.45
C ASP A 309 -11.67 13.82 -21.86
N GLN A 310 -12.56 14.71 -22.30
CA GLN A 310 -12.47 15.34 -23.61
C GLN A 310 -11.29 16.31 -23.70
N VAL A 311 -11.06 17.11 -22.65
CA VAL A 311 -9.89 17.99 -22.56
C VAL A 311 -8.60 17.17 -22.64
N TYR A 312 -8.53 16.07 -21.89
CA TYR A 312 -7.35 15.21 -21.86
C TYR A 312 -7.07 14.56 -23.22
N GLN A 313 -8.09 14.01 -23.87
CA GLN A 313 -7.97 13.44 -25.21
C GLN A 313 -7.57 14.48 -26.26
N ALA A 314 -8.11 15.69 -26.18
CA ALA A 314 -7.77 16.78 -27.09
C ALA A 314 -6.31 17.21 -26.92
N LEU A 315 -5.86 17.43 -25.68
CA LEU A 315 -4.46 17.80 -25.39
C LEU A 315 -3.46 16.75 -25.89
N GLN A 316 -3.77 15.47 -25.76
CA GLN A 316 -2.90 14.41 -26.27
C GLN A 316 -2.82 14.38 -27.78
N ARG A 317 -3.95 14.57 -28.45
CA ARG A 317 -3.96 14.69 -29.91
C ARG A 317 -3.16 15.91 -30.35
N PHE A 318 -3.36 17.05 -29.70
CA PHE A 318 -2.60 18.28 -29.93
C PHE A 318 -1.10 18.02 -29.82
N THR A 319 -0.62 17.45 -28.70
CA THR A 319 0.81 17.13 -28.54
C THR A 319 1.32 16.17 -29.61
N GLY A 320 0.56 15.14 -29.96
CA GLY A 320 0.95 14.21 -31.04
C GLY A 320 1.06 14.88 -32.41
N PHE A 321 0.19 15.84 -32.72
CA PHE A 321 0.27 16.61 -33.96
C PHE A 321 1.48 17.54 -33.98
N LEU A 322 1.80 18.20 -32.86
CA LEU A 322 2.99 19.03 -32.76
C LEU A 322 4.30 18.24 -32.92
N GLU A 323 4.37 17.04 -32.32
CA GLU A 323 5.51 16.13 -32.51
C GLU A 323 5.74 15.83 -34.00
N VAL A 324 4.67 15.59 -34.75
CA VAL A 324 4.75 15.29 -36.18
C VAL A 324 5.06 16.53 -37.02
N ALA A 325 4.51 17.69 -36.67
CA ALA A 325 4.79 18.94 -37.37
C ALA A 325 6.27 19.34 -37.27
N LEU A 326 6.92 19.11 -36.13
CA LEU A 326 8.32 19.46 -35.91
C LEU A 326 9.33 18.51 -36.53
N ASP A 327 8.94 17.26 -36.78
CA ASP A 327 9.75 16.32 -37.54
C ASP A 327 9.77 16.66 -39.05
N ASP A 328 8.93 17.60 -39.51
CA ASP A 328 8.86 18.04 -40.90
C ASP A 328 9.68 19.32 -41.12
N ASP A 329 10.74 19.22 -41.93
CA ASP A 329 11.64 20.33 -42.28
C ASP A 329 10.92 21.50 -42.99
N GLU A 330 9.68 21.30 -43.47
CA GLU A 330 8.89 22.32 -44.17
C GLU A 330 8.08 23.23 -43.24
N VAL A 331 7.93 22.88 -41.96
CA VAL A 331 7.15 23.66 -40.97
C VAL A 331 8.04 24.68 -40.27
N ASP A 332 7.54 25.90 -40.08
CA ASP A 332 8.24 26.94 -39.33
C ASP A 332 8.27 26.59 -37.84
N PRO A 333 9.44 26.35 -37.22
CA PRO A 333 9.54 26.00 -35.82
C PRO A 333 9.04 27.12 -34.89
N GLU A 334 9.07 28.39 -35.31
CA GLU A 334 8.52 29.50 -34.51
C GLU A 334 6.99 29.39 -34.40
N ALA A 335 6.31 29.02 -35.49
CA ALA A 335 4.85 28.84 -35.48
C ALA A 335 4.41 27.70 -34.54
N VAL A 336 5.19 26.62 -34.50
CA VAL A 336 4.92 25.53 -33.56
C VAL A 336 5.17 25.94 -32.10
N GLN A 337 6.20 26.76 -31.84
CA GLN A 337 6.45 27.29 -30.49
C GLN A 337 5.31 28.21 -30.02
N ASP A 338 4.77 29.04 -30.90
CA ASP A 338 3.63 29.91 -30.58
C ASP A 338 2.40 29.08 -30.17
N LEU A 339 2.09 28.00 -30.89
CA LEU A 339 1.01 27.08 -30.53
C LEU A 339 1.23 26.39 -29.18
N GLN A 340 2.47 25.99 -28.90
CA GLN A 340 2.82 25.40 -27.60
C GLN A 340 2.60 26.38 -26.46
N LEU A 341 2.97 27.65 -26.65
CA LEU A 341 2.79 28.70 -25.66
C LEU A 341 1.30 28.95 -25.40
N GLU A 342 0.49 29.06 -26.46
CA GLU A 342 -0.96 29.25 -26.33
C GLU A 342 -1.64 28.06 -25.62
N ALA A 343 -1.21 26.82 -25.90
CA ALA A 343 -1.68 25.64 -25.20
C ALA A 343 -1.30 25.64 -23.70
N LEU A 344 -0.11 26.12 -23.35
CA LEU A 344 0.33 26.28 -21.96
C LEU A 344 -0.48 27.35 -21.23
N GLU A 345 -0.76 28.49 -21.86
CA GLU A 345 -1.62 29.53 -21.32
C GLU A 345 -3.03 28.99 -21.04
N PHE A 346 -3.58 28.23 -21.99
CA PHE A 346 -4.86 27.54 -21.83
C PHE A 346 -4.84 26.55 -20.64
N LEU A 347 -3.82 25.70 -20.55
CA LEU A 347 -3.66 24.72 -19.48
C LEU A 347 -3.60 25.38 -18.11
N ASN A 348 -2.82 26.45 -17.96
CA ASN A 348 -2.74 27.21 -16.71
C ASN A 348 -4.12 27.76 -16.31
N ALA A 349 -4.83 28.39 -17.24
CA ALA A 349 -6.17 28.91 -16.98
C ALA A 349 -7.17 27.80 -16.62
N PHE A 350 -7.08 26.63 -17.25
CA PHE A 350 -7.95 25.49 -16.96
C PHE A 350 -7.66 24.87 -15.58
N ILE A 351 -6.38 24.72 -15.20
CA ILE A 351 -5.97 24.18 -13.90
C ILE A 351 -6.45 25.11 -12.77
N ASP A 352 -6.32 26.42 -12.93
CA ASP A 352 -6.75 27.41 -11.92
C ASP A 352 -8.27 27.37 -11.67
N ASP A 353 -9.08 27.04 -12.68
CA ASP A 353 -10.54 26.98 -12.58
C ASP A 353 -11.07 25.58 -12.17
N SER A 354 -10.24 24.53 -12.25
CA SER A 354 -10.65 23.15 -11.99
C SER A 354 -10.30 22.67 -10.57
N ASN A 355 -11.34 22.49 -9.74
CA ASN A 355 -11.28 22.02 -8.34
C ASN A 355 -10.93 20.52 -8.16
N VAL A 356 -10.05 19.93 -8.99
CA VAL A 356 -9.84 18.46 -8.99
C VAL A 356 -8.40 18.06 -8.70
N GLU A 357 -8.11 17.79 -7.41
CA GLU A 357 -6.77 17.44 -6.88
C GLU A 357 -6.12 16.21 -7.52
N LEU A 358 -6.87 15.15 -7.82
CA LEU A 358 -6.31 13.92 -8.44
C LEU A 358 -5.90 14.11 -9.91
N LEU A 359 -6.39 15.18 -10.55
CA LEU A 359 -6.20 15.48 -11.97
C LEU A 359 -5.07 16.47 -12.21
N GLN A 360 -4.71 17.25 -11.19
CA GLN A 360 -3.59 18.18 -11.27
C GLN A 360 -2.27 17.44 -11.57
N ALA A 361 -2.02 16.26 -10.98
CA ALA A 361 -0.76 15.54 -11.20
C ALA A 361 -0.52 15.15 -12.68
N ASP A 362 -1.53 14.62 -13.37
CA ASP A 362 -1.41 14.19 -14.77
C ASP A 362 -1.43 15.38 -15.75
N LEU A 363 -2.17 16.44 -15.42
CA LEU A 363 -2.13 17.71 -16.17
C LEU A 363 -0.78 18.41 -16.00
N LEU A 364 -0.20 18.38 -14.79
CA LEU A 364 1.15 18.86 -14.50
C LEU A 364 2.21 18.01 -15.22
N GLU A 365 2.03 16.69 -15.37
CA GLU A 365 2.91 15.86 -16.19
C GLU A 365 2.83 16.26 -17.67
N THR A 366 1.63 16.54 -18.17
CA THR A 366 1.41 17.01 -19.55
C THR A 366 2.07 18.38 -19.77
N GLN A 367 1.90 19.31 -18.81
CA GLN A 367 2.56 20.61 -18.80
C GLN A 367 4.08 20.47 -18.73
N SER A 368 4.59 19.59 -17.86
CA SER A 368 6.02 19.30 -17.75
C SER A 368 6.57 18.71 -19.05
N GLY A 369 5.80 17.87 -19.74
CA GLY A 369 6.11 17.38 -21.09
C GLY A 369 6.26 18.52 -22.09
N LEU A 370 5.28 19.44 -22.15
CA LEU A 370 5.35 20.63 -23.02
C LEU A 370 6.53 21.55 -22.68
N LEU A 371 6.85 21.74 -21.40
CA LEU A 371 7.99 22.56 -20.97
C LEU A 371 9.34 21.91 -21.25
N SER A 372 9.46 20.59 -21.01
CA SER A 372 10.65 19.82 -21.41
C SER A 372 10.87 19.88 -22.91
N PHE A 373 9.78 19.98 -23.67
CA PHE A 373 9.84 20.09 -25.12
C PHE A 373 10.34 21.47 -25.57
N LEU A 374 9.79 22.55 -25.01
CA LEU A 374 10.26 23.94 -25.28
C LEU A 374 11.73 24.14 -24.92
N SER A 375 12.18 23.59 -23.78
CA SER A 375 13.60 23.66 -23.38
C SER A 375 14.53 22.85 -24.28
N GLY A 376 14.04 21.77 -24.91
CA GLY A 376 14.78 21.02 -25.92
C GLY A 376 15.03 21.83 -27.20
N LEU A 377 14.07 22.64 -27.63
CA LEU A 377 14.17 23.51 -28.81
C LEU A 377 15.18 24.65 -28.63
N ASP A 378 15.26 25.24 -27.43
CA ASP A 378 16.22 26.33 -27.13
C ASP A 378 17.67 25.85 -27.24
N THR A 379 17.95 24.59 -26.88
CA THR A 379 19.31 24.01 -27.06
C THR A 379 19.69 23.72 -28.53
N ALA A 380 18.73 23.71 -29.45
CA ALA A 380 18.98 23.60 -30.89
C ALA A 380 19.15 24.97 -31.57
N SER A 381 18.74 26.05 -30.90
CA SER A 381 18.74 27.44 -31.38
C SER A 381 19.95 28.22 -30.83
N ASP A 382 21.15 27.93 -31.32
CA ASP A 382 22.35 28.76 -31.11
C ASP A 382 22.23 30.10 -31.89
N ALA A 383 21.29 30.98 -31.53
CA ALA A 383 21.29 32.40 -31.91
C ALA A 383 20.22 33.22 -31.15
N ASP A 384 20.67 33.96 -30.13
CA ASP A 384 20.10 35.26 -29.73
C ASP A 384 18.61 35.28 -29.28
N GLY A 385 18.28 34.66 -28.13
CA GLY A 385 16.91 34.57 -27.61
C GLY A 385 16.72 35.09 -26.17
N GLY A 386 17.03 36.34 -25.87
CA GLY A 386 16.87 36.92 -24.52
C GLY A 386 15.42 36.93 -23.98
N ALA A 387 14.41 36.82 -24.84
CA ALA A 387 12.99 36.81 -24.46
C ALA A 387 12.48 35.41 -24.05
N ALA A 388 12.97 34.34 -24.68
CA ALA A 388 12.63 32.96 -24.31
C ALA A 388 13.15 32.62 -22.91
N ASN A 389 14.34 33.14 -22.56
CA ASN A 389 14.94 32.91 -21.25
C ASN A 389 14.26 33.72 -20.12
N GLU A 390 13.67 34.88 -20.41
CA GLU A 390 12.93 35.69 -19.41
C GLU A 390 11.53 35.10 -19.14
N LEU A 391 10.88 34.55 -20.18
CA LEU A 391 9.61 33.83 -20.05
C LEU A 391 9.77 32.42 -19.46
N PHE A 392 10.87 31.72 -19.76
CA PHE A 392 11.19 30.43 -19.12
C PHE A 392 11.33 30.59 -17.61
N GLU A 393 12.00 31.64 -17.14
CA GLU A 393 12.11 31.97 -15.72
C GLU A 393 10.76 32.36 -15.08
N GLU A 394 9.87 33.02 -15.84
CA GLU A 394 8.52 33.38 -15.37
C GLU A 394 7.62 32.14 -15.23
N VAL A 395 7.70 31.21 -16.19
CA VAL A 395 6.99 29.92 -16.12
C VAL A 395 7.59 29.00 -15.06
N LEU A 396 8.92 28.98 -14.90
CA LEU A 396 9.58 28.24 -13.81
C LEU A 396 9.12 28.76 -12.44
N ALA A 397 8.97 30.09 -12.28
CA ALA A 397 8.47 30.70 -11.06
C ALA A 397 7.00 30.34 -10.77
N ILE A 398 6.17 30.21 -11.80
CA ILE A 398 4.78 29.75 -11.67
C ILE A 398 4.72 28.27 -11.28
N VAL A 399 5.56 27.43 -11.89
CA VAL A 399 5.67 26.01 -11.55
C VAL A 399 6.20 25.82 -10.12
N GLU A 400 7.20 26.58 -9.70
CA GLU A 400 7.69 26.59 -8.31
C GLU A 400 6.60 27.05 -7.33
N PHE A 401 5.77 28.02 -7.70
CA PHE A 401 4.65 28.50 -6.88
C PHE A 401 3.56 27.44 -6.74
N LEU A 402 3.17 26.76 -7.82
CA LEU A 402 2.16 25.70 -7.81
C LEU A 402 2.64 24.45 -7.08
N LEU A 403 3.93 24.10 -7.21
CA LEU A 403 4.54 23.02 -6.43
C LEU A 403 4.62 23.37 -4.94
N ALA A 404 4.85 24.64 -4.58
CA ALA A 404 4.83 25.09 -3.19
C ALA A 404 3.42 25.04 -2.58
N ASP A 405 2.38 25.39 -3.34
CA ASP A 405 0.98 25.36 -2.88
C ASP A 405 0.46 23.92 -2.73
N ALA A 406 0.87 23.00 -3.63
CA ALA A 406 0.60 21.56 -3.48
C ALA A 406 1.30 20.94 -2.25
N VAL A 407 2.45 21.47 -1.84
CA VAL A 407 3.18 21.06 -0.63
C VAL A 407 2.57 21.67 0.64
N ASP A 408 1.97 22.87 0.57
CA ASP A 408 1.32 23.50 1.74
C ASP A 408 -0.07 22.89 2.00
N GLY A 409 -0.81 22.51 0.93
CA GLY A 409 -2.08 21.78 1.03
C GLY A 409 -1.95 20.36 1.61
N THR A 410 -0.77 19.75 1.53
CA THR A 410 -0.48 18.45 2.16
C THR A 410 -0.05 18.57 3.63
N GLN A 411 0.29 19.77 4.11
CA GLN A 411 0.76 19.98 5.48
C GLN A 411 -0.37 20.03 6.52
N GLU A 412 -1.63 20.26 6.13
CA GLU A 412 -2.79 20.07 7.03
C GLU A 412 -3.21 18.60 7.20
N ALA A 413 -2.60 17.68 6.46
CA ALA A 413 -2.90 16.25 6.51
C ALA A 413 -1.64 15.37 6.52
N THR A 414 -0.70 15.61 7.45
CA THR A 414 0.01 14.55 8.21
C THR A 414 1.14 15.14 9.04
N ASP A 415 0.96 15.10 10.36
CA ASP A 415 2.02 15.26 11.35
C ASP A 415 2.77 13.92 11.44
N ASP A 416 3.48 13.53 10.37
CA ASP A 416 4.45 12.43 10.41
C ASP A 416 5.51 12.62 9.31
N SER A 417 6.71 12.96 9.77
CA SER A 417 7.86 13.30 8.97
C SER A 417 8.46 12.07 8.27
N SER A 418 8.04 11.76 7.05
CA SER A 418 8.89 11.03 6.08
C SER A 418 8.20 10.84 4.72
N PHE A 419 7.93 11.89 3.92
CA PHE A 419 7.71 11.71 2.47
C PHE A 419 7.66 13.05 1.74
N VAL A 420 8.82 13.71 1.55
CA VAL A 420 9.03 14.59 0.40
C VAL A 420 10.53 14.55 0.05
N THR A 421 10.91 13.65 -0.84
CA THR A 421 12.16 13.77 -1.60
C THR A 421 11.95 13.09 -2.95
N VAL A 422 11.28 13.80 -3.86
CA VAL A 422 11.43 13.57 -5.31
C VAL A 422 11.27 14.93 -6.00
N LEU A 423 12.41 15.61 -6.17
CA LEU A 423 12.84 16.31 -7.37
C LEU A 423 14.38 16.36 -7.32
#